data_AF-A0A497P032-F1
#
_entry.id   AF-A0A497P032-F1
#
_cell.length_a   1.000
_cell.length_b   1.000
_cell.length_c   1.000
_cell.angle_alpha   90.00
_cell.angle_beta   90.00
_cell.angle_gamma   90.00
#
_symmetry.space_group_name_H-M   'P 1'
#
loop_
_entity.id
_entity.type
_entity.pdbx_description
1 polymer ?
#
loop_
_entity_poly.entity_id
_entity_poly.type
_entity_poly.pdbx_seq_one_letter_code
_entity_poly.pdbx_strand_id
1 'polypeptide(L)'
;MPLTPAHVLPAGTVYFLTYRHLHGTAFFLATLLIDVEPALYVIFNVPIPRFPLLAGGYAPISLYMVTHNPFGILILVAPAITVLAKLLELGKPLWLAVLRGAEWVTYSWKRTYLSAIAGGFLHLGWDITMHTDINLGFPFTSFSNPFVSHEALTVILLLSLVLMLPSYFFGKKINRGNPFKKLP
;
A
#
# COMPACT_ATOMS: atom_id res chain seq x y z
N MET A 1 -0.09 3.33 -18.24
CA MET A 1 -0.21 3.14 -16.77
C MET A 1 1.17 3.37 -16.17
N PRO A 2 1.35 4.21 -15.15
CA PRO A 2 2.60 4.19 -14.40
C PRO A 2 2.82 2.76 -13.90
N LEU A 3 4.03 2.27 -14.08
CA LEU A 3 4.41 0.95 -13.59
C LEU A 3 4.35 0.97 -12.05
N THR A 4 4.06 -0.18 -11.43
CA THR A 4 4.10 -0.46 -9.99
C THR A 4 5.24 0.21 -9.18
N PRO A 5 6.45 0.45 -9.74
CA PRO A 5 7.50 1.20 -9.04
C PRO A 5 7.14 2.65 -8.69
N ALA A 6 6.19 3.28 -9.40
CA ALA A 6 5.83 4.68 -9.16
C ALA A 6 5.09 4.88 -7.82
N HIS A 7 4.40 3.86 -7.30
CA HIS A 7 3.73 3.88 -6.00
C HIS A 7 4.70 4.10 -4.83
N VAL A 8 6.00 3.84 -5.04
CA VAL A 8 7.06 4.10 -4.06
C VAL A 8 7.22 5.59 -3.77
N LEU A 9 6.90 6.48 -4.72
CA LEU A 9 7.06 7.93 -4.54
C LEU A 9 6.09 8.52 -3.50
N PRO A 10 4.75 8.37 -3.64
CA PRO A 10 3.82 8.81 -2.60
C PRO A 10 4.04 8.05 -1.29
N ALA A 11 4.31 6.75 -1.35
CA ALA A 11 4.62 5.93 -0.17
C ALA A 11 5.84 6.43 0.59
N GLY A 12 6.94 6.69 -0.11
CA GLY A 12 8.19 7.18 0.47
C GLY A 12 8.01 8.53 1.15
N THR A 13 7.27 9.44 0.52
CA THR A 13 6.96 10.77 1.08
C THR A 13 6.24 10.64 2.43
N VAL A 14 5.16 9.86 2.48
CA VAL A 14 4.38 9.64 3.72
C VAL A 14 5.19 8.90 4.78
N TYR A 15 5.91 7.85 4.37
CA TYR A 15 6.75 7.07 5.26
C TYR A 15 7.82 7.95 5.91
N PHE A 16 8.53 8.79 5.16
CA PHE A 16 9.58 9.63 5.72
C PHE A 16 9.08 10.64 6.75
N LEU A 17 7.84 11.12 6.65
CA LEU A 17 7.25 11.98 7.69
C LEU A 17 6.91 11.22 8.98
N THR A 18 6.60 9.94 8.89
CA THR A 18 5.95 9.18 9.97
C THR A 18 6.64 7.87 10.33
N TYR A 19 7.87 7.64 9.86
CA TYR A 19 8.57 6.35 9.90
C TYR A 19 8.70 5.74 11.31
N ARG A 20 8.66 6.54 12.39
CA ARG A 20 8.65 5.96 13.74
C ARG A 20 7.34 5.27 14.04
N HIS A 21 6.23 5.81 13.54
CA HIS A 21 4.87 5.39 13.82
C HIS A 21 4.45 4.18 12.98
N LEU A 22 5.08 3.98 11.83
CA LEU A 22 4.77 2.92 10.88
C LEU A 22 5.77 1.76 10.97
N HIS A 23 5.23 0.54 10.87
CA HIS A 23 6.02 -0.63 10.53
C HIS A 23 6.36 -0.57 9.04
N GLY A 24 7.59 -0.18 8.69
CA GLY A 24 8.02 0.04 7.30
C GLY A 24 7.74 -1.12 6.36
N THR A 25 8.11 -2.36 6.74
CA THR A 25 7.86 -3.55 5.90
C THR A 25 6.37 -3.74 5.60
N ALA A 26 5.51 -3.71 6.62
CA ALA A 26 4.07 -3.86 6.41
C ALA A 26 3.46 -2.72 5.58
N PHE A 27 3.91 -1.48 5.80
CA PHE A 27 3.47 -0.32 5.03
C PHE A 27 3.82 -0.46 3.55
N PHE A 28 5.10 -0.65 3.22
CA PHE A 28 5.54 -0.77 1.82
C PHE A 28 5.03 -2.04 1.14
N LEU A 29 4.97 -3.17 1.86
CA LEU A 29 4.38 -4.39 1.32
C LEU A 29 2.91 -4.19 0.98
N ALA A 30 2.13 -3.49 1.81
CA ALA A 30 0.72 -3.23 1.51
C ALA A 30 0.56 -2.32 0.28
N THR A 31 1.45 -1.35 0.10
CA THR A 31 1.48 -0.47 -1.10
C THR A 31 1.93 -1.19 -2.37
N LEU A 32 2.48 -2.41 -2.29
CA LEU A 32 2.94 -3.16 -3.47
C LEU A 32 2.09 -4.40 -3.73
N LEU A 33 1.67 -5.12 -2.68
CA LEU A 33 0.99 -6.40 -2.81
C LEU A 33 -0.48 -6.27 -3.20
N ILE A 34 -1.06 -5.08 -3.09
CA ILE A 34 -2.38 -4.80 -3.63
C ILE A 34 -2.42 -4.99 -5.17
N ASP A 35 -1.31 -4.68 -5.87
CA ASP A 35 -1.11 -4.92 -7.32
C ASP A 35 -0.89 -6.40 -7.70
N VAL A 36 -0.82 -7.32 -6.73
CA VAL A 36 -0.66 -8.75 -7.04
C VAL A 36 -1.87 -9.30 -7.76
N GLU A 37 -3.09 -8.91 -7.37
CA GLU A 37 -4.31 -9.35 -8.04
C GLU A 37 -4.26 -9.09 -9.57
N PRO A 38 -4.11 -7.84 -10.04
CA PRO A 38 -4.05 -7.57 -11.47
C PRO A 38 -2.86 -8.27 -12.14
N ALA A 39 -1.70 -8.36 -11.47
CA ALA A 39 -0.53 -9.07 -11.99
C ALA A 39 -0.79 -10.57 -12.19
N LEU A 40 -1.48 -11.24 -11.27
CA LEU A 40 -1.81 -12.66 -11.37
C LEU A 40 -2.71 -12.93 -12.58
N TYR A 41 -3.76 -12.11 -12.77
CA TYR A 41 -4.65 -12.27 -13.92
C TYR A 41 -3.90 -12.12 -15.26
N VAL A 42 -2.98 -11.14 -15.35
CA VAL A 42 -2.19 -10.89 -16.55
C VAL A 42 -1.15 -12.00 -16.80
N ILE A 43 -0.38 -12.39 -15.78
CA ILE A 43 0.72 -13.36 -15.92
C ILE A 43 0.19 -14.75 -16.23
N PHE A 44 -0.85 -15.19 -15.52
CA PHE A 44 -1.41 -16.52 -15.69
C PHE A 44 -2.52 -16.60 -16.74
N ASN A 45 -2.85 -15.47 -17.38
CA ASN A 45 -3.93 -15.35 -18.37
C ASN A 45 -5.25 -15.97 -17.88
N VAL A 46 -5.55 -15.75 -16.59
CA VAL A 46 -6.74 -16.31 -15.94
C VAL A 46 -7.95 -15.44 -16.30
N PRO A 47 -9.07 -16.03 -16.75
CA PRO A 47 -10.30 -15.27 -17.00
C PRO A 47 -10.73 -14.51 -15.75
N ILE A 48 -11.01 -13.21 -15.91
CA ILE A 48 -11.45 -12.37 -14.81
C ILE A 48 -12.83 -12.87 -14.33
N PRO A 49 -12.96 -13.32 -13.07
CA PRO A 49 -14.20 -13.90 -12.57
C PRO A 49 -15.28 -12.83 -12.38
N ARG A 50 -16.55 -13.23 -12.55
CA ARG A 50 -17.70 -12.42 -12.13
C ARG A 50 -17.97 -12.68 -10.65
N PHE A 51 -17.92 -11.64 -9.84
CA PHE A 51 -18.23 -11.72 -8.42
C PHE A 51 -19.69 -11.32 -8.13
N PRO A 52 -20.49 -12.16 -7.46
CA PRO A 52 -21.82 -11.76 -6.99
C PRO A 52 -21.69 -10.74 -5.86
N LEU A 53 -22.56 -9.74 -5.87
CA LEU A 53 -22.61 -8.69 -4.86
C LEU A 53 -23.62 -9.03 -3.75
N LEU A 54 -23.35 -8.58 -2.53
CA LEU A 54 -24.19 -8.91 -1.37
C LEU A 54 -25.58 -8.28 -1.43
N ALA A 55 -25.74 -7.12 -2.08
CA ALA A 55 -27.04 -6.49 -2.30
C ALA A 55 -27.73 -6.93 -3.61
N GLY A 56 -27.18 -7.96 -4.28
CA GLY A 56 -27.68 -8.47 -5.56
C GLY A 56 -26.94 -7.91 -6.78
N GLY A 57 -27.02 -8.64 -7.89
CA GLY A 57 -26.27 -8.35 -9.11
C GLY A 57 -24.82 -8.85 -9.06
N TYR A 58 -24.01 -8.37 -10.00
CA TYR A 58 -22.60 -8.75 -10.16
C TYR A 58 -21.73 -7.51 -10.23
N ALA A 59 -20.52 -7.63 -9.71
CA ALA A 59 -19.49 -6.62 -9.90
C ALA A 59 -19.08 -6.53 -11.38
N PRO A 60 -18.63 -5.35 -11.85
CA PRO A 60 -18.01 -5.21 -13.16
C PRO A 60 -16.84 -6.18 -13.33
N ILE A 61 -16.58 -6.64 -14.55
CA ILE A 61 -15.38 -7.44 -14.81
C ILE A 61 -14.18 -6.48 -14.83
N SER A 62 -13.30 -6.57 -13.83
CA SER A 62 -12.12 -5.71 -13.67
C SER A 62 -10.95 -6.48 -13.06
N LEU A 63 -9.73 -6.05 -13.41
CA LEU A 63 -8.49 -6.55 -12.83
C LEU A 63 -8.25 -6.07 -11.37
N TYR A 64 -9.00 -5.05 -10.93
CA TYR A 64 -8.80 -4.34 -9.66
C TYR A 64 -10.00 -4.53 -8.72
N MET A 65 -10.59 -5.72 -8.72
CA MET A 65 -11.89 -5.94 -8.08
C MET A 65 -11.78 -6.21 -6.58
N VAL A 66 -10.92 -7.13 -6.17
CA VAL A 66 -10.92 -7.68 -4.81
C VAL A 66 -10.00 -6.89 -3.89
N THR A 67 -8.80 -6.54 -4.35
CA THR A 67 -7.77 -5.91 -3.51
C THR A 67 -7.83 -4.38 -3.53
N HIS A 68 -8.33 -3.76 -4.61
CA HIS A 68 -8.33 -2.31 -4.81
C HIS A 68 -9.63 -1.64 -4.37
N ASN A 69 -10.11 -1.96 -3.17
CA ASN A 69 -11.25 -1.29 -2.57
C ASN A 69 -11.09 -1.23 -1.04
N PRO A 70 -11.79 -0.30 -0.34
CA PRO A 70 -11.61 -0.12 1.10
C PRO A 70 -11.88 -1.39 1.92
N PHE A 71 -12.89 -2.18 1.52
CA PHE A 71 -13.24 -3.41 2.22
C PHE A 71 -12.15 -4.48 2.08
N GLY A 72 -11.72 -4.75 0.85
CA GLY A 72 -10.63 -5.67 0.53
C GLY A 72 -9.33 -5.30 1.26
N ILE A 73 -9.02 -4.02 1.37
CA ILE A 73 -7.86 -3.56 2.15
C ILE A 73 -7.98 -3.96 3.62
N LEU A 74 -9.14 -3.72 4.24
CA LEU A 74 -9.34 -3.98 5.66
C LEU A 74 -9.38 -5.48 5.99
N ILE A 75 -10.05 -6.29 5.17
CA ILE A 75 -10.33 -7.68 5.53
C ILE A 75 -9.42 -8.71 4.86
N LEU A 76 -8.69 -8.33 3.80
CA LEU A 76 -7.84 -9.25 3.04
C LEU A 76 -6.39 -8.75 2.99
N VAL A 77 -6.14 -7.57 2.43
CA VAL A 77 -4.77 -7.06 2.23
C VAL A 77 -4.10 -6.83 3.58
N ALA A 78 -4.65 -5.99 4.45
CA ALA A 78 -4.00 -5.66 5.72
C ALA A 78 -3.75 -6.89 6.62
N PRO A 79 -4.70 -7.85 6.77
CA PRO A 79 -4.42 -9.09 7.49
C PRO A 79 -3.31 -9.94 6.86
N ALA A 80 -3.35 -10.18 5.54
CA ALA A 80 -2.35 -10.98 4.84
C ALA A 80 -0.95 -10.36 4.96
N ILE A 81 -0.85 -9.04 4.80
CA ILE A 81 0.41 -8.30 4.93
C ILE A 81 0.92 -8.29 6.36
N THR A 82 0.02 -8.22 7.34
CA THR A 82 0.40 -8.31 8.75
C THR A 82 1.07 -9.64 9.03
N VAL A 83 0.44 -10.74 8.61
CA VAL A 83 1.02 -12.09 8.77
C VAL A 83 2.35 -12.19 8.04
N LEU A 84 2.42 -11.76 6.78
CA LEU A 84 3.64 -11.80 5.99
C LEU A 84 4.78 -10.98 6.63
N ALA A 85 4.51 -9.75 7.07
CA ALA A 85 5.49 -8.92 7.75
C ALA A 85 6.00 -9.58 9.04
N LYS A 86 5.12 -10.26 9.79
CA LYS A 86 5.49 -11.03 10.99
C LYS A 86 6.30 -12.28 10.69
N LEU A 87 6.02 -12.97 9.59
CA LEU A 87 6.87 -14.07 9.13
C LEU A 87 8.25 -13.56 8.72
N LEU A 88 8.33 -12.41 8.05
CA LEU A 88 9.61 -11.80 7.66
C LEU A 88 10.44 -11.35 8.87
N GLU A 89 9.80 -10.97 9.99
CA GLU A 89 10.49 -10.71 11.27
C GLU A 89 11.27 -11.94 11.78
N LEU A 90 10.83 -13.17 11.47
CA LEU A 90 11.55 -14.40 11.85
C LEU A 90 12.90 -14.52 11.11
N GLY A 91 12.98 -13.97 9.90
CA GLY A 91 14.21 -13.90 9.09
C GLY A 91 15.17 -12.77 9.50
N LYS A 92 14.93 -12.09 10.64
CA LYS A 92 15.72 -10.94 11.10
C LYS A 92 17.26 -11.13 11.01
N PRO A 93 17.86 -12.27 11.40
CA PRO A 93 19.31 -12.44 11.28
C PRO A 93 19.83 -12.27 9.86
N LEU A 94 19.11 -12.81 8.88
CA LEU A 94 19.44 -12.68 7.45
C LEU A 94 19.35 -11.22 7.01
N TRP A 95 18.27 -10.52 7.38
CA TRP A 95 18.07 -9.12 7.01
C TRP A 95 19.15 -8.20 7.58
N LEU A 96 19.56 -8.41 8.83
CA LEU A 96 20.63 -7.63 9.46
C LEU A 96 22.01 -7.92 8.85
N ALA A 97 22.23 -9.12 8.30
CA ALA A 97 23.45 -9.45 7.58
C ALA A 97 23.54 -8.69 6.23
N VAL A 98 22.41 -8.54 5.54
CA VAL A 98 22.30 -7.79 4.27
C VAL A 98 22.35 -6.28 4.50
N LEU A 99 21.54 -5.77 5.42
CA LEU A 99 21.42 -4.34 5.74
C LEU A 99 22.32 -3.99 6.92
N ARG A 100 23.63 -4.04 6.69
CA ARG A 100 24.63 -3.76 7.73
C ARG A 100 24.42 -2.38 8.35
N GLY A 101 24.31 -2.35 9.68
CA GLY A 101 24.10 -1.11 10.45
C GLY A 101 22.65 -0.64 10.52
N ALA A 102 21.70 -1.34 9.89
CA ALA A 102 20.28 -1.14 10.13
C ALA A 102 19.89 -1.72 11.49
N GLU A 103 18.95 -1.06 12.16
CA GLU A 103 18.41 -1.56 13.42
C GLU A 103 16.99 -2.09 13.24
N TRP A 104 16.73 -3.29 13.77
CA TRP A 104 15.41 -3.90 13.68
C TRP A 104 14.51 -3.43 14.83
N VAL A 105 13.39 -2.81 14.48
CA VAL A 105 12.34 -2.42 15.42
C VAL A 105 11.18 -3.40 15.30
N THR A 106 10.90 -4.13 16.39
CA THR A 106 9.72 -5.01 16.45
C THR A 106 8.53 -4.20 16.91
N TYR A 107 7.49 -4.14 16.07
CA TYR A 107 6.22 -3.50 16.44
C TYR A 107 5.19 -4.53 16.90
N SER A 108 4.15 -4.12 17.62
CA SER A 108 3.04 -5.02 17.96
C SER A 108 2.21 -5.39 16.72
N TRP A 109 1.52 -6.53 16.75
CA TRP A 109 0.59 -6.94 15.68
C TRP A 109 -0.41 -5.84 15.29
N LYS A 110 -0.99 -5.17 16.30
CA LYS A 110 -1.90 -4.03 16.08
C LYS A 110 -1.25 -2.92 15.25
N ARG A 111 0.00 -2.56 15.57
CA ARG A 111 0.70 -1.49 14.86
C ARG A 111 1.15 -1.92 13.47
N THR A 112 1.57 -3.18 13.30
CA THR A 112 1.83 -3.77 11.98
C THR A 112 0.58 -3.70 11.10
N TYR A 113 -0.58 -4.10 11.63
CA TYR A 113 -1.86 -4.04 10.92
C TYR A 113 -2.29 -2.62 10.54
N LEU A 114 -2.20 -1.67 11.47
CA LEU A 114 -2.48 -0.26 11.16
C LEU A 114 -1.53 0.31 10.10
N SER A 115 -0.28 -0.15 10.08
CA SER A 115 0.69 0.25 9.05
C SER A 115 0.35 -0.33 7.69
N ALA A 116 -0.13 -1.59 7.64
CA ALA A 116 -0.61 -2.21 6.41
C ALA A 116 -1.88 -1.52 5.89
N ILE A 117 -2.81 -1.14 6.76
CA ILE A 117 -3.97 -0.30 6.39
C ILE A 117 -3.47 1.02 5.78
N ALA A 118 -2.57 1.73 6.45
CA ALA A 118 -2.07 3.00 5.96
C ALA A 118 -1.41 2.87 4.57
N GLY A 119 -0.61 1.81 4.35
CA GLY A 119 0.03 1.54 3.06
C GLY A 119 -0.98 1.19 1.96
N GLY A 120 -1.97 0.34 2.27
CA GLY A 120 -3.02 -0.05 1.32
C GLY A 120 -3.95 1.10 0.95
N PHE A 121 -4.37 1.92 1.91
CA PHE A 121 -5.20 3.11 1.62
C PHE A 121 -4.43 4.20 0.89
N LEU A 122 -3.12 4.33 1.13
CA LEU A 122 -2.30 5.26 0.36
C LEU A 122 -2.19 4.84 -1.10
N HIS A 123 -2.02 3.53 -1.35
CA HIS A 123 -2.09 2.97 -2.71
C HIS A 123 -3.46 3.23 -3.32
N LEU A 124 -4.54 2.85 -2.65
CA LEU A 124 -5.89 3.07 -3.17
C LEU A 124 -6.16 4.55 -3.45
N GLY A 125 -5.77 5.45 -2.56
CA GLY A 125 -5.94 6.90 -2.74
C GLY A 125 -5.23 7.44 -3.98
N TRP A 126 -4.14 6.80 -4.40
CA TRP A 126 -3.50 7.07 -5.67
C TRP A 126 -4.27 6.44 -6.83
N ASP A 127 -4.59 5.16 -6.73
CA ASP A 127 -5.21 4.37 -7.79
C ASP A 127 -6.61 4.84 -8.19
N ILE A 128 -7.37 5.41 -7.25
CA ILE A 128 -8.65 6.03 -7.56
C ILE A 128 -8.52 7.24 -8.50
N THR A 129 -7.33 7.80 -8.68
CA THR A 129 -7.15 8.88 -9.67
C THR A 129 -6.92 8.37 -11.09
N MET A 130 -6.72 7.06 -11.27
CA MET A 130 -6.25 6.49 -12.54
C MET A 130 -7.09 5.31 -13.06
N HIS A 131 -7.78 4.58 -12.20
CA HIS A 131 -8.52 3.37 -12.58
C HIS A 131 -10.03 3.61 -12.51
N THR A 132 -10.70 3.62 -13.67
CA THR A 132 -12.16 3.72 -13.75
C THR A 132 -12.87 2.47 -13.24
N ASP A 133 -12.17 1.34 -13.25
CA ASP A 133 -12.70 0.02 -13.00
C ASP A 133 -12.55 -0.46 -11.55
N ILE A 134 -12.01 0.40 -10.68
CA ILE A 134 -12.10 0.22 -9.22
C ILE A 134 -13.56 0.32 -8.77
N ASN A 135 -14.03 -0.72 -8.08
CA ASN A 135 -15.36 -0.74 -7.48
C ASN A 135 -15.30 -0.34 -5.99
N LEU A 136 -15.63 0.91 -5.69
CA LEU A 136 -15.64 1.44 -4.32
C LEU A 136 -16.78 0.88 -3.46
N GLY A 137 -17.82 0.30 -4.08
CA GLY A 137 -18.95 -0.31 -3.40
C GLY A 137 -18.79 -1.80 -3.05
N PHE A 138 -17.70 -2.43 -3.50
CA PHE A 138 -17.46 -3.85 -3.26
C PHE A 138 -17.33 -4.14 -1.75
N PRO A 139 -17.91 -5.25 -1.23
CA PRO A 139 -18.63 -6.33 -1.92
C PRO A 139 -20.15 -6.13 -1.95
N PHE A 140 -20.66 -4.99 -1.46
CA PHE A 140 -22.08 -4.78 -1.29
C PHE A 140 -22.78 -4.43 -2.59
N THR A 141 -22.20 -3.52 -3.36
CA THR A 141 -22.78 -2.97 -4.58
C THR A 141 -21.69 -2.58 -5.58
N SER A 142 -22.08 -2.13 -6.77
CA SER A 142 -21.17 -1.63 -7.80
C SER A 142 -21.28 -0.12 -7.93
N PHE A 143 -20.21 0.58 -7.57
CA PHE A 143 -20.06 2.01 -7.83
C PHE A 143 -18.79 2.23 -8.63
N SER A 144 -18.95 2.75 -9.86
CA SER A 144 -17.81 3.18 -10.67
C SER A 144 -17.03 4.25 -9.93
N ASN A 145 -15.71 4.23 -10.06
CA ASN A 145 -14.85 5.21 -9.43
C ASN A 145 -15.03 6.61 -10.08
N PRO A 146 -15.56 7.62 -9.34
CA PRO A 146 -15.80 8.95 -9.88
C PRO A 146 -14.57 9.87 -9.78
N PHE A 147 -13.46 9.41 -9.20
CA PHE A 147 -12.31 10.25 -8.85
C PHE A 147 -11.18 10.21 -9.89
N VAL A 148 -11.40 9.57 -11.04
CA VAL A 148 -10.39 9.47 -12.10
C VAL A 148 -10.08 10.86 -12.66
N SER A 149 -8.83 11.30 -12.54
CA SER A 149 -8.33 12.57 -13.06
C SER A 149 -6.84 12.47 -13.35
N HIS A 150 -6.47 12.71 -14.60
CA HIS A 150 -5.07 12.70 -15.04
C HIS A 150 -4.26 13.85 -14.44
N GLU A 151 -4.91 15.00 -14.24
CA GLU A 151 -4.34 16.17 -13.59
C GLU A 151 -4.03 15.88 -12.13
N ALA A 152 -4.98 15.27 -11.40
CA ALA A 152 -4.77 14.87 -10.00
C ALA A 152 -3.61 13.88 -9.89
N LEU A 153 -3.59 12.83 -10.73
CA LEU A 153 -2.48 11.88 -10.79
C LEU A 153 -1.12 12.58 -10.98
N THR A 154 -1.03 13.46 -11.98
CA THR A 154 0.21 14.17 -12.31
C THR A 154 0.67 15.08 -11.18
N VAL A 155 -0.27 15.81 -10.55
CA VAL A 155 0.02 16.67 -9.41
C VAL A 155 0.53 15.86 -8.22
N ILE A 156 -0.11 14.75 -7.86
CA ILE A 156 0.34 13.94 -6.72
C ILE A 156 1.73 13.35 -7.01
N LEU A 157 2.02 12.95 -8.26
CA LEU A 157 3.35 12.46 -8.66
C LEU A 157 4.44 13.51 -8.54
N LEU A 158 4.22 14.69 -9.13
CA LEU A 158 5.19 15.78 -9.08
C LEU A 158 5.40 16.26 -7.65
N LEU A 159 4.32 16.41 -6.87
CA LEU A 159 4.42 16.76 -5.46
C LEU A 159 5.17 15.69 -4.67
N SER A 160 4.88 14.41 -4.87
CA SER A 160 5.60 13.32 -4.19
C SER A 160 7.09 13.35 -4.53
N LEU A 161 7.45 13.55 -5.80
CA LEU A 161 8.85 13.64 -6.23
C LEU A 161 9.57 14.82 -5.56
N VAL A 162 8.94 16.01 -5.54
CA VAL A 162 9.52 17.22 -4.95
C VAL A 162 9.57 17.12 -3.43
N LEU A 163 8.56 16.53 -2.79
CA LEU A 163 8.40 16.49 -1.34
C LEU A 163 9.10 15.32 -0.67
N MET A 164 9.53 14.28 -1.41
CA MET A 164 10.17 13.10 -0.81
C MET A 164 11.43 13.46 -0.02
N LEU A 165 12.31 14.30 -0.58
CA LEU A 165 13.54 14.74 0.10
C LEU A 165 13.26 15.70 1.27
N PRO A 166 12.45 16.76 1.14
CA PRO A 166 12.00 17.57 2.27
C PRO A 166 11.37 16.72 3.39
N SER A 167 10.52 15.75 3.03
CA SER A 167 9.85 14.86 3.98
C SER A 167 10.84 14.05 4.81
N TYR A 168 11.97 13.64 4.24
CA TYR A 168 13.05 13.02 5.00
C TYR A 168 13.64 13.97 6.06
N PHE A 169 13.97 15.21 5.69
CA PHE A 169 14.56 16.18 6.63
C PHE A 169 13.58 16.62 7.72
N PHE A 170 12.35 16.96 7.35
CA PHE A 170 11.30 17.30 8.32
C PHE A 170 10.95 16.10 9.19
N GLY A 171 10.80 14.93 8.57
CA GLY A 171 10.61 13.66 9.25
C GLY A 171 11.68 13.40 10.29
N LYS A 172 12.96 13.56 9.94
CA LYS A 172 14.09 13.43 10.88
C LYS A 172 13.91 14.31 12.13
N LYS A 173 13.47 15.55 11.95
CA LYS A 173 13.22 16.54 13.02
C LYS A 173 12.01 16.17 13.88
N ILE A 174 10.87 15.90 13.25
CA ILE A 174 9.60 15.54 13.92
C ILE A 174 9.78 14.27 14.72
N ASN A 175 10.38 13.28 14.08
CA ASN A 175 10.54 11.98 14.68
C ASN A 175 11.64 12.03 15.74
N ARG A 176 12.68 12.86 15.65
CA ARG A 176 13.87 12.95 16.55
C ARG A 176 14.94 11.87 16.32
N GLY A 177 15.28 11.57 15.07
CA GLY A 177 16.37 10.64 14.74
C GLY A 177 16.38 10.20 13.28
N ASN A 178 17.02 9.08 12.95
CA ASN A 178 17.15 8.57 11.59
C ASN A 178 16.22 7.35 11.38
N PRO A 179 15.54 7.20 10.23
CA PRO A 179 14.73 6.02 9.91
C PRO A 179 15.49 4.67 9.96
N PHE A 180 16.82 4.69 9.92
CA PHE A 180 17.67 3.50 9.93
C PHE A 180 18.35 3.21 11.28
N LYS A 181 18.10 4.01 12.32
CA LYS A 181 18.67 3.83 13.67
C LYS A 181 17.57 3.67 14.71
N LYS A 182 17.77 2.77 15.68
CA LYS A 182 16.89 2.65 16.85
C LYS A 182 17.16 3.83 17.76
N LEU A 183 16.13 4.21 18.50
CA LEU A 183 16.30 5.16 19.59
C LEU A 183 17.06 4.51 20.74
N PRO A 184 17.90 5.28 21.48
CA PRO A 184 18.32 4.88 22.82
C PRO A 184 17.12 4.58 23.71
#